data_AF-A0ABD5SMT4-F1
#
_entry.id   AF-A0ABD5SMT4-F1
#
_cell.length_a   1.000
_cell.length_b   1.000
_cell.length_c   1.000
_cell.angle_alpha   90.00
_cell.angle_beta   90.00
_cell.angle_gamma   90.00
#
_symmetry.space_group_name_H-M   'P 1'
#
loop_
_entity.id
_entity.type
_entity.pdbx_description
1 polymer ?
#
loop_
_entity_poly.entity_id
_entity_poly.type
_entity_poly.pdbx_seq_one_letter_code
_entity_poly.pdbx_strand_id
1 'polypeptide(L)' 'MTRTTYRCACGAHLEFKQDLEKESGTTTPTWKCKDCGTPVPGMTAEKIRHQDPS' A
#
# COMPACT_ATOMS: atom_id res chain seq x y z
N MET A 1 4.60 8.68 -16.37
CA MET A 1 4.19 8.63 -14.96
C MET A 1 5.21 7.80 -14.20
N THR A 2 5.71 8.25 -13.05
CA THR A 2 6.70 7.53 -12.24
C THR A 2 5.98 6.47 -11.38
N ARG A 3 6.27 5.19 -11.62
CA ARG A 3 5.74 4.09 -10.81
C ARG A 3 6.36 4.15 -9.41
N THR A 4 5.52 4.28 -8.40
CA THR A 4 5.90 4.15 -6.99
C THR A 4 5.83 2.68 -6.63
N THR A 5 6.96 2.14 -6.19
CA THR A 5 7.08 0.78 -5.69
C THR A 5 7.58 0.86 -4.26
N TYR A 6 6.97 0.11 -3.34
CA TYR A 6 7.41 0.04 -1.96
C TYR A 6 7.70 -1.40 -1.57
N ARG A 7 8.85 -1.60 -0.95
CA ARG A 7 9.22 -2.91 -0.43
C ARG A 7 8.84 -3.00 1.03
N CYS A 8 7.93 -3.92 1.34
CA CYS A 8 7.53 -4.21 2.70
C CYS A 8 8.67 -4.90 3.46
N ALA A 9 8.68 -4.79 4.79
CA ALA A 9 9.66 -5.44 5.65
C ALA A 9 9.62 -6.98 5.56
N CYS A 10 8.45 -7.54 5.25
CA CYS A 10 8.29 -8.98 4.98
C CYS A 10 8.81 -9.41 3.59
N GLY A 11 9.29 -8.47 2.77
CA GLY A 11 9.82 -8.73 1.43
C GLY A 11 8.81 -8.58 0.30
N ALA A 12 7.53 -8.35 0.60
CA ALA A 12 6.49 -8.12 -0.40
C ALA A 12 6.74 -6.82 -1.19
N HIS A 13 6.47 -6.85 -2.51
CA HIS A 13 6.51 -5.67 -3.37
C HIS A 13 5.11 -5.10 -3.49
N LEU A 14 4.92 -3.88 -3.01
CA LEU A 14 3.68 -3.13 -3.10
C LEU A 14 3.79 -2.17 -4.28
N GLU A 15 3.06 -2.44 -5.34
CA GLU A 15 3.10 -1.64 -6.57
C GLU A 15 1.71 -1.12 -6.95
N PHE A 16 0.66 -1.80 -6.53
CA PHE A 16 -0.71 -1.43 -6.81
C PHE A 16 -1.61 -1.54 -5.58
N LYS A 17 -2.82 -0.97 -5.71
CA LYS A 17 -3.87 -1.08 -4.69
C LYS A 17 -4.14 -2.54 -4.24
N GLN A 18 -3.99 -3.52 -5.13
CA GLN A 18 -4.25 -4.93 -4.83
C GLN A 18 -3.28 -5.55 -3.82
N ASP A 19 -2.09 -4.95 -3.65
CA ASP A 19 -1.08 -5.36 -2.67
C ASP A 19 -1.31 -4.68 -1.31
N LEU A 20 -2.20 -3.69 -1.27
CA LEU A 20 -2.56 -2.96 -0.07
C LEU A 20 -3.90 -3.44 0.48
N GLU A 21 -3.95 -3.65 1.79
CA GLU A 21 -5.17 -3.88 2.54
C GLU A 21 -5.56 -2.61 3.31
N LYS A 22 -6.82 -2.22 3.20
CA LYS A 22 -7.34 -1.07 3.95
C LYS A 22 -7.74 -1.51 5.35
N GLU A 23 -7.10 -0.93 6.36
CA GLU A 23 -7.52 -1.12 7.73
C GLU A 23 -8.77 -0.26 8.01
N SER A 24 -9.81 -0.90 8.54
CA SER A 24 -11.07 -0.25 8.90
C SER A 24 -11.11 -0.03 10.41
N GLY A 25 -11.38 1.19 10.86
CA GLY A 25 -11.52 1.50 12.29
C GLY A 25 -10.85 2.79 12.75
N THR A 26 -10.01 3.40 11.91
CA THR A 26 -9.37 4.69 12.19
C THR A 26 -10.01 5.81 11.37
N THR A 27 -10.05 7.03 11.93
CA THR A 27 -10.55 8.23 11.25
C THR A 27 -9.78 8.53 9.95
N THR A 28 -8.53 8.12 9.87
CA THR A 28 -7.70 8.19 8.67
C THR A 28 -7.59 6.80 8.02
N PRO A 29 -7.66 6.70 6.67
CA PRO A 29 -7.48 5.43 5.99
C PRO A 29 -6.03 4.95 6.16
N THR A 30 -5.81 4.02 7.08
CA THR A 30 -4.54 3.30 7.22
C THR A 30 -4.51 2.15 6.24
N TRP A 31 -3.34 1.94 5.64
CA TRP A 31 -3.11 0.87 4.67
C TRP A 31 -2.03 -0.05 5.22
N LYS A 32 -2.22 -1.33 4.97
CA LYS A 32 -1.31 -2.40 5.36
C LYS A 32 -0.88 -3.18 4.14
N CYS A 33 0.26 -3.84 4.26
CA CYS A 33 0.65 -4.86 3.32
C CYS A 33 -0.34 -6.03 3.42
N LYS A 34 -0.91 -6.44 2.29
CA LYS A 34 -1.86 -7.56 2.24
C LYS A 34 -1.22 -8.90 2.64
N ASP A 35 0.06 -9.12 2.34
CA ASP A 35 0.76 -10.36 2.68
C ASP A 35 1.02 -10.55 4.17
N CYS A 36 1.48 -9.50 4.86
CA CYS A 36 1.99 -9.63 6.22
C CYS A 36 1.32 -8.68 7.23
N GLY A 37 0.34 -7.87 6.80
CA GLY A 37 -0.39 -6.94 7.66
C GLY A 37 0.45 -5.76 8.18
N THR A 38 1.69 -5.59 7.70
CA THR A 38 2.58 -4.51 8.15
C THR A 38 2.02 -3.16 7.73
N PRO A 39 1.93 -2.16 8.63
CA PRO A 39 1.45 -0.84 8.28
C PRO A 39 2.35 -0.17 7.25
N VAL A 40 1.74 0.33 6.18
CA VAL A 40 2.40 1.05 5.09
C VAL A 40 2.26 2.54 5.36
N PRO A 41 3.34 3.35 5.20
CA PRO A 41 3.26 4.79 5.37
C PRO A 41 2.17 5.39 4.47
N GLY A 42 1.30 6.24 5.04
CA GLY A 42 0.13 6.78 4.34
C GLY A 42 0.46 7.47 3.01
N MET A 43 1.52 8.27 2.95
CA MET A 43 2.01 8.91 1.71
C MET A 43 2.32 7.89 0.61
N THR A 44 2.99 6.79 0.96
CA THR A 44 3.40 5.75 0.02
C THR A 44 2.21 4.90 -0.41
N ALA A 45 1.36 4.51 0.54
CA ALA A 45 0.13 3.80 0.26
C ALA A 45 -0.83 4.60 -0.61
N GLU A 46 -0.90 5.92 -0.41
CA GLU A 46 -1.71 6.83 -1.22
C GLU A 46 -1.21 6.88 -2.67
N LYS A 47 0.11 6.94 -2.91
CA LYS A 47 0.67 6.84 -4.26
C LYS A 47 0.37 5.48 -4.92
N ILE A 48 0.61 4.38 -4.20
CA ILE A 48 0.44 3.01 -4.71
C ILE A 48 -1.03 2.69 -4.99
N ARG A 49 -1.96 3.12 -4.14
CA ARG A 49 -3.39 2.82 -4.36
C ARG A 49 -3.99 3.57 -5.55
N HIS A 50 -3.41 4.71 -5.91
CA HIS A 50 -3.82 5.54 -7.06
C HIS A 50 -3.13 5.09 -8.35
N GLN A 51 -2.23 4.10 -8.28
CA GLN A 51 -1.66 3.48 -9.46
C GLN A 51 -2.61 2.40 -9.99
N ASP A 52 -3.00 2.59 -11.25
CA ASP A 52 -3.73 1.60 -12.03
C ASP A 52 -2.81 0.97 -13.08
N PRO A 53 -2.84 -0.36 -13.25
CA PRO A 53 -2.22 -1.03 -14.38
C PRO A 53 -3.07 -0.77 -15.63
N SER A 54 -2.69 0.22 -16.46
CA SER A 54 -3.26 0.42 -17.81
C SER A 54 -2.78 -0.61 -18.82
#